data_AF-A0A3A6NA31-F1
#
_entry.id   AF-A0A3A6NA31-F1
#
_cell.length_a   1.000
_cell.length_b   1.000
_cell.length_c   1.000
_cell.angle_alpha   90.00
_cell.angle_beta   90.00
_cell.angle_gamma   90.00
#
_symmetry.space_group_name_H-M   'P 1'
#
loop_
_entity.id
_entity.type
_entity.pdbx_description
1 polymer ?
#
loop_
_entity_poly.entity_id
_entity_poly.type
_entity_poly.pdbx_seq_one_letter_code
_entity_poly.pdbx_strand_id
1 'polypeptide(L)'
;MSRRHPCALINGTLRQHKKELMSWKSLALVLTLLAIVAASPARAASCLAGGCHQDIAGRKYLHGPIAAEQMSGNGCAVCHVPAGKPCAPGKAGIFRPLEDPVRMCQRCHSRGTGTQHTSKKINCLKCHAPHGSDTSPDLQRP
;
A
#
# COMPACT_ATOMS: atom_id res chain seq x y z
N MET A 1 36.33 -67.24 -24.90
CA MET A 1 37.01 -66.37 -23.93
C MET A 1 36.38 -64.99 -23.98
N SER A 2 35.55 -64.60 -23.01
CA SER A 2 35.28 -63.16 -22.73
C SER A 2 34.64 -63.03 -21.35
N ARG A 3 35.44 -62.62 -20.36
CA ARG A 3 35.03 -62.39 -18.98
C ARG A 3 34.36 -61.01 -18.92
N ARG A 4 33.12 -60.94 -18.41
CA ARG A 4 32.49 -59.66 -18.05
C ARG A 4 32.99 -59.25 -16.67
N HIS A 5 33.62 -58.08 -16.58
CA HIS A 5 34.17 -57.50 -15.35
C HIS A 5 33.08 -56.87 -14.46
N PRO A 6 33.10 -57.06 -13.13
CA PRO A 6 32.10 -56.55 -12.19
C PRO A 6 32.42 -55.14 -11.65
N CYS A 7 32.75 -54.16 -12.52
CA CYS A 7 33.18 -52.83 -12.06
C CYS A 7 32.08 -51.73 -12.10
N ALA A 8 30.86 -52.04 -12.54
CA ALA A 8 29.84 -51.02 -12.82
C ALA A 8 28.90 -50.66 -11.65
N LEU A 9 28.95 -51.37 -10.51
CA LEU A 9 27.90 -51.24 -9.46
C LEU A 9 28.23 -50.27 -8.32
N ILE A 10 29.46 -49.75 -8.24
CA ILE A 10 29.89 -48.98 -7.06
C ILE A 10 29.71 -47.45 -7.22
N ASN A 11 29.63 -46.93 -8.45
CA ASN A 11 29.51 -45.49 -8.73
C ASN A 11 28.08 -44.92 -8.60
N GLY A 12 27.06 -45.77 -8.49
CA GLY A 12 25.65 -45.34 -8.42
C GLY A 12 25.23 -44.79 -7.05
N THR A 13 25.75 -45.39 -5.96
CA THR A 13 25.28 -45.13 -4.58
C THR A 13 25.77 -43.79 -4.04
N LEU A 14 27.04 -43.43 -4.24
CA LEU A 14 27.59 -42.13 -3.80
C LEU A 14 26.91 -40.92 -4.45
N ARG A 15 26.42 -41.07 -5.68
CA ARG A 15 25.67 -40.02 -6.41
C ARG A 15 24.23 -39.86 -5.89
N GLN A 16 23.63 -40.92 -5.36
CA GLN A 16 22.30 -40.90 -4.77
C GLN A 16 22.32 -40.18 -3.42
N HIS A 17 23.27 -40.49 -2.54
CA HIS A 17 23.40 -39.82 -1.24
C HIS A 17 23.62 -38.31 -1.35
N LYS A 18 24.40 -37.84 -2.34
CA LYS A 18 24.60 -36.39 -2.58
C LYS A 18 23.32 -35.67 -3.03
N LYS A 19 22.43 -36.33 -3.79
CA LYS A 19 21.14 -35.74 -4.21
C LYS A 19 20.17 -35.62 -3.03
N GLU A 20 20.10 -36.64 -2.19
CA GLU A 20 19.27 -36.63 -0.97
C GLU A 20 19.73 -35.56 0.04
N LEU A 21 21.05 -35.44 0.27
CA LEU A 21 21.64 -34.40 1.12
C LEU A 21 21.43 -32.98 0.58
N MET A 22 21.42 -32.81 -0.75
CA MET A 22 21.21 -31.51 -1.41
C MET A 22 19.72 -31.14 -1.47
N SER A 23 18.84 -32.14 -1.53
CA SER A 23 17.38 -32.01 -1.42
C SER A 23 16.95 -31.52 -0.03
N TRP A 24 17.45 -32.15 1.05
CA TRP A 24 17.10 -31.75 2.42
C TRP A 24 17.56 -30.33 2.75
N LYS A 25 18.80 -29.97 2.38
CA LYS A 25 19.33 -28.61 2.62
C LYS A 25 18.53 -27.55 1.87
N SER A 26 18.07 -27.87 0.66
CA SER A 26 17.20 -26.98 -0.12
C SER A 26 15.82 -26.86 0.49
N LEU A 27 15.25 -27.96 0.99
CA LEU A 27 13.94 -27.97 1.66
C LEU A 27 13.98 -27.19 2.99
N ALA A 28 15.03 -27.37 3.78
CA ALA A 28 15.23 -26.62 5.03
C ALA A 28 15.41 -25.13 4.75
N LEU A 29 16.17 -24.75 3.72
CA LEU A 29 16.33 -23.35 3.32
C LEU A 29 15.02 -22.72 2.86
N VAL A 30 14.21 -23.45 2.06
CA VAL A 30 12.88 -23.01 1.60
C VAL A 30 11.92 -22.85 2.78
N LEU A 31 11.87 -23.83 3.70
CA LEU A 31 11.05 -23.76 4.92
C LEU A 31 11.45 -22.58 5.82
N THR A 32 12.76 -22.31 5.93
CA THR A 32 13.26 -21.21 6.75
C THR A 32 12.92 -19.85 6.12
N LEU A 33 13.05 -19.72 4.80
CA LEU A 33 12.61 -18.53 4.06
C LEU A 33 11.09 -18.30 4.16
N LEU A 34 10.29 -19.36 4.10
CA LEU A 34 8.84 -19.28 4.23
C LEU A 34 8.40 -18.81 5.63
N ALA A 35 9.10 -19.26 6.68
CA ALA A 35 8.85 -18.83 8.05
C ALA A 35 9.18 -17.34 8.28
N ILE A 36 10.21 -16.81 7.62
CA ILE A 36 10.58 -15.38 7.71
C ILE A 36 9.51 -14.49 7.05
N VAL A 37 8.92 -14.93 5.93
CA VAL A 37 7.84 -14.19 5.25
C VAL A 37 6.57 -14.13 6.11
N ALA A 38 6.23 -15.22 6.80
CA ALA A 38 5.04 -15.30 7.64
C ALA A 38 5.10 -14.42 8.92
N ALA A 39 6.30 -14.09 9.41
CA ALA A 39 6.50 -13.38 10.68
C ALA A 39 6.61 -11.85 10.56
N SER A 40 6.45 -11.29 9.37
CA SER A 40 6.58 -9.83 9.18
C SER A 40 5.37 -9.09 9.78
N PRO A 41 5.58 -8.10 10.69
CA PRO A 41 4.48 -7.32 11.22
C PRO A 41 3.86 -6.49 10.11
N ALA A 42 2.55 -6.69 9.86
CA ALA A 42 1.79 -5.90 8.90
C ALA A 42 1.67 -4.46 9.40
N ARG A 43 2.57 -3.58 8.96
CA ARG A 43 2.34 -2.13 9.04
C ARG A 43 1.27 -1.79 8.00
N ALA A 44 0.29 -0.95 8.38
CA ALA A 44 -0.67 -0.45 7.42
C ALA A 44 0.09 0.31 6.32
N ALA A 45 0.16 -0.30 5.13
CA ALA A 45 0.88 0.26 3.98
C ALA A 45 0.22 1.54 3.45
N SER A 46 -1.04 1.78 3.83
CA SER A 46 -1.84 2.95 3.46
C SER A 46 -2.82 3.29 4.59
N CYS A 47 -3.38 4.50 4.55
CA CYS A 47 -4.43 4.95 5.46
C CYS A 47 -5.74 4.19 5.26
N LEU A 48 -5.94 3.56 4.10
CA LEU A 48 -7.12 2.77 3.78
C LEU A 48 -6.95 1.30 4.22
N ALA A 49 -5.71 0.78 4.30
CA ALA A 49 -5.45 -0.61 4.62
C ALA A 49 -6.12 -1.10 5.92
N GLY A 50 -6.53 -2.37 5.94
CA GLY A 50 -7.13 -2.99 7.13
C GLY A 50 -8.50 -2.42 7.54
N GLY A 51 -9.16 -1.66 6.67
CA GLY A 51 -10.50 -1.12 6.94
C GLY A 51 -10.51 0.18 7.74
N CYS A 52 -9.37 0.85 7.92
CA CYS A 52 -9.26 2.00 8.82
C CYS A 52 -10.05 3.24 8.36
N HIS A 53 -9.96 3.61 7.08
CA HIS A 53 -10.60 4.83 6.53
C HIS A 53 -11.28 4.59 5.18
N GLN A 54 -11.73 3.36 4.90
CA GLN A 54 -12.24 2.94 3.60
C GLN A 54 -13.41 3.80 3.09
N ASP A 55 -14.30 4.23 3.97
CA ASP A 55 -15.49 5.02 3.62
C ASP A 55 -15.17 6.37 2.97
N ILE A 56 -13.98 6.92 3.23
CA ILE A 56 -13.55 8.22 2.70
C ILE A 56 -13.29 8.15 1.19
N ALA A 57 -12.87 6.98 0.69
CA ALA A 57 -12.53 6.76 -0.71
C ALA A 57 -13.70 6.18 -1.53
N GLY A 58 -14.89 6.04 -0.95
CA GLY A 58 -16.06 5.42 -1.59
C GLY A 58 -16.93 6.36 -2.45
N ARG A 59 -16.47 7.57 -2.76
CA ARG A 59 -17.27 8.56 -3.52
C ARG A 59 -17.14 8.37 -5.03
N LYS A 60 -18.17 8.76 -5.80
CA LYS A 60 -18.18 8.65 -7.27
C LYS A 60 -17.03 9.42 -7.95
N TYR A 61 -16.81 10.65 -7.52
CA TYR A 61 -15.72 11.52 -7.98
C TYR A 61 -14.75 11.73 -6.83
N LEU A 62 -13.51 11.27 -6.99
CA LEU A 62 -12.48 11.41 -5.97
C LEU A 62 -11.53 12.54 -6.30
N HIS A 63 -11.05 13.21 -5.25
CA HIS A 63 -9.91 14.10 -5.41
C HIS A 63 -8.66 13.29 -5.74
N GLY A 64 -7.80 13.77 -6.64
CA GLY A 64 -6.65 13.01 -7.17
C GLY A 64 -5.78 12.30 -6.12
N PRO A 65 -5.36 12.98 -5.03
CA PRO A 65 -4.67 12.35 -3.91
C PRO A 65 -5.43 11.17 -3.27
N ILE A 66 -6.76 11.24 -3.16
CA ILE A 66 -7.55 10.13 -2.59
C ILE A 66 -7.56 8.93 -3.56
N ALA A 67 -7.70 9.18 -4.86
CA ALA A 67 -7.58 8.13 -5.87
C ALA A 67 -6.18 7.49 -5.84
N ALA A 68 -5.12 8.28 -5.65
CA ALA A 68 -3.77 7.76 -5.50
C ALA A 68 -3.59 6.88 -4.23
N GLU A 69 -4.23 7.24 -3.11
CA GLU A 69 -4.21 6.43 -1.89
C GLU A 69 -4.85 5.04 -2.11
N GLN A 70 -5.92 4.94 -2.89
CA GLN A 70 -6.54 3.64 -3.22
C GLN A 70 -5.57 2.71 -3.96
N MET A 71 -4.62 3.28 -4.69
CA MET A 71 -3.54 2.56 -5.37
C MET A 71 -2.33 2.32 -4.46
N SER A 72 -2.51 2.38 -3.14
CA SER A 72 -1.43 2.31 -2.14
C SER A 72 -0.37 3.41 -2.27
N GLY A 73 -0.74 4.56 -2.85
CA GLY A 73 0.04 5.79 -2.77
C GLY A 73 -0.05 6.44 -1.40
N ASN A 74 0.79 7.46 -1.16
CA ASN A 74 0.80 8.25 0.07
C ASN A 74 -0.07 9.53 -0.07
N GLY A 75 -1.27 9.38 -0.59
CA GLY A 75 -2.14 10.47 -1.01
C GLY A 75 -2.78 11.23 0.14
N CYS A 76 -3.19 10.53 1.20
CA CYS A 76 -3.74 11.15 2.41
C CYS A 76 -2.72 12.09 3.08
N ALA A 77 -1.45 11.71 3.11
CA ALA A 77 -0.39 12.45 3.77
C ALA A 77 -0.02 13.77 3.08
N VAL A 78 -0.46 13.97 1.83
CA VAL A 78 -0.33 15.27 1.15
C VAL A 78 -1.14 16.33 1.88
N CYS A 79 -2.27 15.96 2.49
CA CYS A 79 -3.16 16.91 3.16
C CYS A 79 -3.21 16.74 4.68
N HIS A 80 -2.91 15.55 5.17
CA HIS A 80 -3.01 15.21 6.58
C HIS A 80 -1.66 14.77 7.14
N VAL A 81 -1.55 14.87 8.46
CA VAL A 81 -0.50 14.17 9.19
C VAL A 81 -1.13 13.33 10.30
N PRO A 82 -0.65 12.10 10.53
CA PRO A 82 -1.10 11.28 11.64
C PRO A 82 -1.01 12.08 12.95
N ALA A 83 -2.05 11.96 13.77
CA ALA A 83 -2.09 12.61 15.07
C ALA A 83 -2.78 11.67 16.07
N GLY A 84 -2.37 11.70 17.33
CA GLY A 84 -3.06 10.92 18.36
C GLY A 84 -2.96 9.40 18.16
N LYS A 85 -4.09 8.69 18.40
CA LYS A 85 -4.11 7.22 18.44
C LYS A 85 -4.13 6.62 17.03
N PRO A 86 -3.34 5.55 16.79
CA PRO A 86 -3.41 4.82 15.53
C PRO A 86 -4.78 4.13 15.40
N CYS A 87 -5.08 3.73 14.15
CA CYS A 87 -6.25 2.92 13.86
C CYS A 87 -6.22 1.58 14.63
N ALA A 88 -7.40 1.09 14.97
CA ALA A 88 -7.64 -0.24 15.48
C ALA A 88 -8.80 -0.89 14.70
N PRO A 89 -9.00 -2.21 14.76
CA PRO A 89 -10.13 -2.86 14.11
C PRO A 89 -11.47 -2.17 14.46
N GLY A 90 -12.22 -1.78 13.43
CA GLY A 90 -13.49 -1.05 13.60
C GLY A 90 -13.36 0.39 14.09
N LYS A 91 -12.15 0.93 14.23
CA LYS A 91 -11.92 2.30 14.70
C LYS A 91 -10.84 3.02 13.90
N ALA A 92 -11.28 4.03 13.16
CA ALA A 92 -10.42 4.90 12.38
C ALA A 92 -9.35 5.59 13.26
N GLY A 93 -8.17 5.80 12.70
CA GLY A 93 -7.10 6.57 13.34
C GLY A 93 -7.42 8.07 13.35
N ILE A 94 -6.62 8.84 14.06
CA ILE A 94 -6.77 10.31 14.09
C ILE A 94 -5.75 10.97 13.16
N PHE A 95 -6.19 12.01 12.47
CA PHE A 95 -5.36 12.87 11.66
C PHE A 95 -5.64 14.32 12.00
N ARG A 96 -4.67 15.18 11.73
CA ARG A 96 -4.88 16.64 11.69
C ARG A 96 -4.55 17.16 10.29
N PRO A 97 -5.12 18.30 9.87
CA PRO A 97 -4.68 18.99 8.67
C PRO A 97 -3.18 19.29 8.76
N LEU A 98 -2.49 19.16 7.63
CA LEU A 98 -1.07 19.48 7.51
C LEU A 98 -0.83 20.98 7.72
N GLU A 99 -1.71 21.82 7.17
CA GLU A 99 -1.69 23.27 7.32
C GLU A 99 -3.11 23.87 7.13
N ASP A 100 -3.20 25.20 7.04
CA ASP A 100 -4.42 25.93 6.71
C ASP A 100 -5.08 25.39 5.42
N PRO A 101 -6.40 25.13 5.40
CA PRO A 101 -7.08 24.55 4.24
C PRO A 101 -6.93 25.34 2.95
N VAL A 102 -6.95 26.67 2.99
CA VAL A 102 -6.82 27.50 1.78
C VAL A 102 -5.42 27.35 1.21
N ARG A 103 -4.39 27.47 2.07
CA ARG A 103 -2.99 27.29 1.68
C ARG A 103 -2.73 25.90 1.09
N MET A 104 -3.29 24.88 1.74
CA MET A 104 -3.19 23.48 1.33
C MET A 104 -3.76 23.25 -0.07
N CYS A 105 -4.97 23.72 -0.35
CA CYS A 105 -5.58 23.63 -1.68
C CYS A 105 -4.76 24.40 -2.72
N GLN A 106 -4.24 25.58 -2.37
CA GLN A 106 -3.47 26.42 -3.28
C GLN A 106 -2.15 25.81 -3.73
N ARG A 107 -1.54 24.89 -2.98
CA ARG A 107 -0.29 24.21 -3.40
C ARG A 107 -0.40 23.54 -4.77
N CYS A 108 -1.59 23.05 -5.12
CA CYS A 108 -1.86 22.43 -6.42
C CYS A 108 -2.72 23.34 -7.30
N HIS A 109 -3.82 23.88 -6.78
CA HIS A 109 -4.79 24.61 -7.60
C HIS A 109 -4.27 25.96 -8.12
N SER A 110 -3.22 26.55 -7.51
CA SER A 110 -2.56 27.74 -8.08
C SER A 110 -1.71 27.43 -9.31
N ARG A 111 -1.45 26.15 -9.60
CA ARG A 111 -0.54 25.68 -10.66
C ARG A 111 -1.28 25.14 -11.90
N GLY A 112 -2.53 25.55 -12.09
CA GLY A 112 -3.30 25.26 -13.31
C GLY A 112 -4.41 24.21 -13.16
N THR A 113 -4.62 23.63 -11.98
CA THR A 113 -5.76 22.73 -11.71
C THR A 113 -6.93 23.44 -11.01
N GLY A 114 -6.82 24.74 -10.75
CA GLY A 114 -7.83 25.56 -10.08
C GLY A 114 -8.65 26.40 -11.05
N THR A 115 -9.69 27.05 -10.51
CA THR A 115 -10.50 28.05 -11.24
C THR A 115 -10.05 29.47 -10.88
N GLN A 116 -10.69 30.47 -11.48
CA GLN A 116 -10.49 31.89 -11.12
C GLN A 116 -10.77 32.19 -9.63
N HIS A 117 -11.52 31.34 -8.91
CA HIS A 117 -11.76 31.52 -7.48
C HIS A 117 -10.52 31.25 -6.62
N THR A 118 -9.54 30.50 -7.13
CA THR A 118 -8.33 30.13 -6.38
C THR A 118 -7.53 31.35 -5.90
N SER A 119 -7.53 32.44 -6.67
CA SER A 119 -6.86 33.70 -6.32
C SER A 119 -7.59 34.51 -5.25
N LYS A 120 -8.88 34.24 -5.02
CA LYS A 120 -9.73 35.02 -4.11
C LYS A 120 -9.56 34.67 -2.63
N LYS A 121 -8.70 33.70 -2.28
CA LYS A 121 -8.43 33.24 -0.90
C LYS A 121 -9.70 32.96 -0.08
N ILE A 122 -10.76 32.50 -0.74
CA ILE A 122 -12.02 32.13 -0.08
C ILE A 122 -11.88 30.78 0.61
N ASN A 123 -12.77 30.49 1.57
CA ASN A 123 -12.84 29.18 2.19
C ASN A 123 -13.38 28.15 1.20
N CYS A 124 -12.47 27.40 0.55
CA CYS A 124 -12.76 26.38 -0.46
C CYS A 124 -13.75 25.32 0.07
N LEU A 125 -13.60 24.96 1.35
CA LEU A 125 -14.42 23.96 2.01
C LEU A 125 -15.84 24.45 2.26
N LYS A 126 -16.24 25.70 1.98
CA LYS A 126 -17.68 26.04 2.05
C LYS A 126 -18.50 25.37 0.95
N CYS A 127 -17.87 25.14 -0.21
CA CYS A 127 -18.55 24.61 -1.39
C CYS A 127 -17.98 23.26 -1.84
N HIS A 128 -16.71 22.96 -1.56
CA HIS A 128 -16.07 21.74 -2.03
C HIS A 128 -15.87 20.68 -0.94
N ALA A 129 -15.92 19.42 -1.34
CA ALA A 129 -15.61 18.25 -0.54
C ALA A 129 -14.19 17.76 -0.88
N PRO A 130 -13.22 17.84 0.06
CA PRO A 130 -11.81 17.61 -0.24
C PRO A 130 -11.46 16.13 -0.49
N HIS A 131 -12.37 15.22 -0.13
CA HIS A 131 -12.18 13.78 -0.33
C HIS A 131 -12.83 13.29 -1.62
N GLY A 132 -14.04 13.78 -1.91
CA GLY A 132 -14.79 13.39 -3.09
C GLY A 132 -16.24 13.87 -3.04
N SER A 133 -16.93 13.77 -4.17
CA SER A 133 -18.35 14.10 -4.33
C SER A 133 -19.06 13.02 -5.13
N ASP A 134 -20.37 12.87 -4.88
CA ASP A 134 -21.22 11.98 -5.65
C ASP A 134 -21.99 12.70 -6.76
N THR A 135 -21.96 14.04 -6.77
CA THR A 135 -22.80 14.88 -7.63
C THR A 135 -22.04 15.51 -8.80
N SER A 136 -20.76 15.88 -8.61
CA SER A 136 -19.99 16.59 -9.63
C SER A 136 -18.49 16.26 -9.58
N PRO A 137 -17.79 16.18 -10.73
CA PRO A 137 -16.33 16.08 -10.79
C PRO A 137 -15.61 17.31 -10.23
N ASP A 138 -16.30 18.45 -10.09
CA ASP A 138 -15.76 19.64 -9.42
C ASP A 138 -15.75 19.50 -7.89
N LEU A 139 -16.14 18.33 -7.38
CA LEU A 139 -16.17 18.01 -5.95
C LEU A 139 -17.05 18.95 -5.13
N GLN A 140 -18.16 19.41 -5.71
CA GLN A 140 -19.13 20.22 -5.00
C GLN A 140 -19.77 19.39 -3.88
N ARG A 141 -20.04 20.03 -2.75
CA ARG A 141 -20.83 19.40 -1.69
C ARG A 141 -22.26 19.20 -2.18
N PRO A 142 -22.91 18.08 -1.79
CA PRO A 142 -24.33 17.89 -2.02
C PRO A 142 -25.15 18.94 -1.25
#